data_AF-A0A929QKF3-F1
#
_entry.id   AF-A0A929QKF3-F1
#
_cell.length_a   1.000
_cell.length_b   1.000
_cell.length_c   1.000
_cell.angle_alpha   90.00
_cell.angle_beta   90.00
_cell.angle_gamma   90.00
#
_symmetry.space_group_name_H-M   'P 1'
#
loop_
_entity.id
_entity.type
_entity.pdbx_description
1 polymer ?
#
loop_
_entity_poly.entity_id
_entity_poly.type
_entity_poly.pdbx_seq_one_letter_code
_entity_poly.pdbx_strand_id
1 'polypeptide(L)'
;MSSAWDYKANACSKDGKFSAKFEGCEVAMGAPTIGELRLFVNSEHYLNLKNELSNHAKTLSNLDQNLNTNGANCDQILLSDRATACFMFSDDTKFLAFSEWTADKMQIVKILRLADMSIKTDNKRKRVVEFLSFDDGLLKILDSPIFMPKNYTLDIHTLFNDKI
;
A
#
# COMPACT_ATOMS: atom_id res chain seq x y z
N MET A 1 -15.39 -22.86 0.32
CA MET A 1 -14.94 -23.05 -1.07
C MET A 1 -14.46 -21.69 -1.55
N SER A 2 -13.21 -21.57 -1.98
CA SER A 2 -12.69 -20.34 -2.59
C SER A 2 -13.21 -20.22 -4.03
N SER A 3 -13.57 -19.00 -4.44
CA SER A 3 -13.91 -18.68 -5.82
C SER A 3 -12.69 -18.87 -6.72
N ALA A 4 -12.89 -19.24 -7.99
CA ALA A 4 -11.81 -19.22 -8.98
C ALA A 4 -11.26 -17.79 -9.22
N TRP A 5 -12.01 -16.78 -8.77
CA TRP A 5 -11.67 -15.36 -8.87
C TRP A 5 -11.04 -14.80 -7.60
N ASP A 6 -10.90 -15.60 -6.54
CA ASP A 6 -10.21 -15.16 -5.33
C ASP A 6 -8.74 -14.96 -5.65
N TYR A 7 -8.26 -13.75 -5.43
CA TYR A 7 -6.89 -13.35 -5.73
C TYR A 7 -6.20 -12.85 -4.46
N LYS A 8 -5.01 -13.39 -4.20
CA LYS A 8 -4.17 -12.97 -3.08
C LYS A 8 -2.80 -12.63 -3.59
N ALA A 9 -2.24 -11.53 -3.09
CA ALA A 9 -0.86 -11.15 -3.33
C ALA A 9 -0.21 -10.76 -2.00
N ASN A 10 1.08 -11.01 -1.89
CA ASN A 10 1.86 -10.66 -0.72
C ASN A 10 3.22 -10.12 -1.13
N ALA A 11 3.69 -9.12 -0.41
CA ALA A 11 5.05 -8.61 -0.54
C ALA A 11 5.66 -8.46 0.86
N CYS A 12 6.97 -8.63 0.96
CA CYS A 12 7.73 -8.35 2.16
C CYS A 12 8.68 -7.21 1.88
N SER A 13 8.94 -6.38 2.90
CA SER A 13 10.03 -5.41 2.83
C SER A 13 11.37 -6.13 2.77
N LYS A 14 12.41 -5.45 2.24
CA LYS A 14 13.74 -6.07 2.09
C LYS A 14 14.37 -6.46 3.43
N ASP A 15 14.04 -5.74 4.50
CA ASP A 15 14.51 -6.03 5.85
C ASP A 15 13.63 -7.04 6.63
N GLY A 16 12.53 -7.51 6.03
CA GLY A 16 11.62 -8.48 6.63
C GLY A 16 10.78 -7.96 7.81
N LYS A 17 10.83 -6.66 8.13
CA LYS A 17 10.08 -6.08 9.26
C LYS A 17 8.60 -5.88 8.96
N PHE A 18 8.29 -5.64 7.68
CA PHE A 18 6.96 -5.39 7.20
C PHE A 18 6.58 -6.42 6.14
N SER A 19 5.31 -6.80 6.13
CA SER A 19 4.72 -7.49 4.99
C SER A 19 3.37 -6.88 4.67
N ALA A 20 3.03 -6.82 3.39
CA ALA A 20 1.73 -6.36 2.92
C ALA A 20 1.03 -7.55 2.28
N LYS A 21 -0.25 -7.73 2.60
CA LYS A 21 -1.09 -8.78 2.00
C LYS A 21 -2.34 -8.15 1.43
N PHE A 22 -2.57 -8.45 0.17
CA PHE A 22 -3.79 -8.15 -0.55
C PHE A 22 -4.67 -9.40 -0.59
N GLU A 23 -5.95 -9.22 -0.31
CA GLU A 23 -6.99 -10.22 -0.49
C GLU A 23 -8.18 -9.57 -1.20
N GLY A 24 -8.49 -10.04 -2.40
CA GLY A 24 -9.58 -9.50 -3.19
C GLY A 24 -10.17 -10.54 -4.13
N CYS A 25 -11.10 -10.09 -4.95
CA CYS A 25 -11.68 -10.90 -6.00
C CYS A 25 -11.59 -10.18 -7.34
N GLU A 26 -11.31 -10.94 -8.40
CA GLU A 26 -11.51 -10.45 -9.76
C GLU A 26 -13.01 -10.34 -10.04
N VAL A 27 -13.43 -9.23 -10.63
CA VAL A 27 -14.84 -9.02 -10.98
C VAL A 27 -15.23 -9.86 -12.21
N ALA A 28 -14.27 -10.15 -13.09
CA ALA A 28 -14.36 -11.05 -14.24
C ALA A 28 -12.94 -11.36 -14.75
N MET A 29 -12.79 -12.34 -15.64
CA MET A 29 -11.50 -12.70 -16.23
C MET A 29 -10.79 -11.49 -16.86
N GLY A 30 -9.64 -11.13 -16.30
CA GLY A 30 -8.86 -9.96 -16.74
C GLY A 30 -9.48 -8.61 -16.36
N ALA A 31 -10.48 -8.60 -15.49
CA ALA A 31 -11.09 -7.38 -14.96
C ALA A 31 -10.34 -6.87 -13.73
N PRO A 32 -10.46 -5.56 -13.44
CA PRO A 32 -10.10 -4.95 -12.16
C PRO A 32 -10.32 -5.81 -10.92
N THR A 33 -9.25 -6.12 -10.20
CA THR A 33 -9.34 -6.70 -8.85
C THR A 33 -9.57 -5.57 -7.85
N ILE A 34 -10.58 -5.72 -6.99
CA ILE A 34 -10.81 -4.87 -5.83
C ILE A 34 -10.70 -5.72 -4.57
N GLY A 35 -10.04 -5.20 -3.54
CA GLY A 35 -9.85 -5.96 -2.32
C GLY A 35 -9.22 -5.18 -1.18
N GLU A 36 -9.04 -5.89 -0.08
CA GLU A 36 -8.40 -5.38 1.12
C GLU A 36 -6.88 -5.49 1.00
N LEU A 37 -6.18 -4.39 1.26
CA LEU A 37 -4.74 -4.39 1.49
C LEU A 37 -4.47 -4.14 2.97
N ARG A 38 -3.76 -5.07 3.60
CA ARG A 38 -3.37 -5.02 5.01
C ARG A 38 -1.86 -5.02 5.14
N LEU A 39 -1.33 -4.16 6.01
CA LEU A 39 0.06 -4.15 6.45
C LEU A 39 0.19 -5.00 7.71
N PHE A 40 1.20 -5.84 7.76
CA PHE A 40 1.59 -6.67 8.88
C PHE A 40 2.94 -6.19 9.36
N VAL A 41 3.02 -5.90 10.66
CA VAL A 41 4.26 -5.47 11.31
C VAL A 41 4.74 -6.58 12.23
N ASN A 42 6.04 -6.86 12.23
CA ASN A 42 6.64 -7.76 13.22
C ASN A 42 6.42 -7.17 14.64
N SER A 43 6.00 -7.99 15.61
CA SER A 43 5.62 -7.57 16.96
C SER A 43 6.68 -6.73 17.69
N GLU A 44 7.97 -7.08 17.56
CA GLU A 44 9.06 -6.31 18.15
C GLU A 44 9.18 -4.89 17.57
N HIS A 45 9.00 -4.78 16.25
CA HIS A 45 9.03 -3.49 15.56
C HIS A 45 7.78 -2.66 15.81
N TYR A 46 6.63 -3.31 15.95
CA TYR A 46 5.37 -2.64 16.25
C TYR A 46 5.41 -1.95 17.62
N LEU A 47 5.96 -2.59 18.65
CA LEU A 47 6.09 -1.98 19.97
C LEU A 47 6.94 -0.70 19.94
N ASN A 48 8.05 -0.72 19.20
CA ASN A 48 8.89 0.45 19.01
C ASN A 48 8.16 1.56 18.25
N LEU A 49 7.47 1.21 17.15
CA LEU A 49 6.69 2.16 16.36
C LEU A 49 5.55 2.78 17.19
N LYS A 50 4.86 1.97 18.00
CA LYS A 50 3.81 2.44 18.90
C LYS A 50 4.36 3.38 19.97
N ASN A 51 5.52 3.09 20.54
CA ASN A 51 6.17 3.97 21.51
C ASN A 51 6.57 5.31 20.87
N GLU A 52 7.14 5.30 19.66
CA GLU A 52 7.48 6.53 18.93
C GLU A 52 6.23 7.34 18.56
N LEU A 53 5.19 6.68 18.06
CA LEU A 53 3.91 7.32 17.70
C LEU A 53 3.12 7.80 18.92
N SER A 54 3.27 7.17 20.09
CA SER A 54 2.60 7.60 21.33
C SER A 54 3.07 8.97 21.81
N ASN A 55 4.29 9.38 21.44
CA ASN A 55 4.79 10.73 21.67
C ASN A 55 4.13 11.77 20.73
N HIS A 56 3.48 11.32 19.64
CA HIS A 56 2.77 12.13 18.66
C HIS A 56 1.25 11.82 18.70
N ALA A 57 0.55 12.40 19.68
CA ALA A 57 -0.84 12.14 20.06
C ALA A 57 -1.94 12.18 18.95
N LYS A 58 -1.66 12.66 17.73
CA LYS A 58 -2.65 12.75 16.63
C LYS A 58 -2.66 11.55 15.68
N THR A 59 -1.62 10.72 15.66
CA THR A 59 -1.48 9.65 14.66
C THR A 59 -2.08 8.32 15.15
N LEU A 60 -2.12 8.08 16.47
CA LEU A 60 -2.59 6.83 17.07
C LEU A 60 -4.05 6.50 16.78
N SER A 61 -4.95 7.49 16.73
CA SER A 61 -6.39 7.23 16.64
C SER A 61 -6.80 6.54 15.34
N ASN A 62 -6.03 6.72 14.25
CA ASN A 62 -6.26 6.03 12.98
C ASN A 62 -5.63 4.62 12.95
N LEU A 63 -4.57 4.39 13.74
CA LEU A 63 -3.89 3.10 13.81
C LEU A 63 -4.74 2.10 14.59
N ASP A 64 -5.19 2.48 15.80
CA ASP A 64 -5.97 1.64 16.72
C ASP A 64 -7.34 1.22 16.14
N GLN A 65 -7.96 2.03 15.27
CA GLN A 65 -9.24 1.67 14.62
C GLN A 65 -9.11 0.65 13.48
N ASN A 66 -7.91 0.49 12.91
CA ASN A 66 -7.66 -0.41 11.77
C ASN A 66 -6.96 -1.71 12.18
N LEU A 67 -6.73 -1.90 13.48
CA LEU A 67 -5.99 -3.02 14.05
C LEU A 67 -6.89 -4.25 14.27
N ASN A 68 -6.53 -5.37 13.66
CA ASN A 68 -7.16 -6.67 13.92
C ASN A 68 -6.15 -7.66 14.52
N THR A 69 -6.30 -7.97 15.81
CA THR A 69 -5.46 -8.92 16.56
C THR A 69 -6.05 -10.34 16.47
N ASN A 70 -5.98 -10.94 15.29
CA ASN A 70 -6.40 -12.34 15.11
C ASN A 70 -5.36 -13.32 15.66
N GLY A 71 -5.27 -13.46 16.99
CA GLY A 71 -4.75 -14.63 17.72
C GLY A 71 -3.26 -15.02 17.56
N ALA A 72 -2.53 -14.41 16.63
CA ALA A 72 -1.09 -14.50 16.49
C ALA A 72 -0.49 -13.10 16.67
N ASN A 73 0.70 -13.01 17.27
CA ASN A 73 1.45 -11.78 17.60
C ASN A 73 1.85 -10.94 16.38
N CYS A 74 0.93 -10.60 15.49
CA CYS A 74 1.16 -9.77 14.33
C CYS A 74 -0.01 -8.79 14.20
N ASP A 75 0.28 -7.56 14.60
CA ASP A 75 -0.61 -6.42 14.47
C ASP A 75 -0.81 -6.10 12.98
N GLN A 76 -2.07 -6.17 12.54
CA GLN A 76 -2.46 -5.95 11.15
C GLN A 76 -3.16 -4.61 11.02
N ILE A 77 -2.75 -3.78 10.07
CA ILE A 77 -3.33 -2.47 9.80
C ILE A 77 -4.02 -2.52 8.44
N LEU A 78 -5.33 -2.30 8.41
CA LEU A 78 -6.05 -2.11 7.14
C LEU A 78 -5.60 -0.79 6.48
N LEU A 79 -5.00 -0.89 5.29
CA LEU A 79 -4.59 0.28 4.51
C LEU A 79 -5.71 0.76 3.58
N SER A 80 -6.46 -0.18 3.01
CA SER A 80 -7.54 0.10 2.07
C SER A 80 -8.45 -1.11 1.89
N ASP A 81 -9.74 -0.88 1.69
CA ASP A 81 -10.76 -1.86 1.27
C ASP A 81 -11.07 -1.78 -0.25
N ARG A 82 -10.40 -0.86 -0.97
CA ARG A 82 -10.52 -0.67 -2.43
C ARG A 82 -9.18 -0.76 -3.14
N ALA A 83 -8.20 -1.37 -2.49
CA ALA A 83 -6.89 -1.57 -3.08
C ALA A 83 -7.00 -2.48 -4.30
N THR A 84 -5.94 -2.44 -5.11
CA THR A 84 -5.68 -3.43 -6.14
C THR A 84 -4.53 -4.32 -5.70
N ALA A 85 -4.28 -5.38 -6.48
CA ALA A 85 -3.11 -6.22 -6.32
C ALA A 85 -1.76 -5.50 -6.58
N CYS A 86 -1.77 -4.27 -7.10
CA CYS A 86 -0.57 -3.51 -7.41
C CYS A 86 -0.09 -2.73 -6.18
N PHE A 87 0.92 -3.28 -5.49
CA PHE A 87 1.63 -2.64 -4.39
C PHE A 87 3.10 -3.05 -4.37
N MET A 88 3.96 -2.20 -3.84
CA MET A 88 5.41 -2.39 -3.85
C MET A 88 6.08 -1.64 -2.70
N PHE A 89 6.96 -2.31 -1.96
CA PHE A 89 7.84 -1.65 -1.00
C PHE A 89 8.97 -0.92 -1.72
N SER A 90 9.38 0.23 -1.18
CA SER A 90 10.60 0.90 -1.65
C SER A 90 11.83 0.08 -1.30
N ASP A 91 12.87 0.25 -2.11
CA ASP A 91 14.15 -0.44 -1.95
C ASP A 91 14.84 -0.15 -0.61
N ASP A 92 14.63 1.04 -0.06
CA ASP A 92 15.13 1.46 1.25
C ASP A 92 14.20 1.07 2.41
N THR A 93 13.08 0.39 2.13
CA THR A 93 12.09 -0.05 3.13
C THR A 93 11.48 1.12 3.93
N LYS A 94 11.51 2.35 3.43
CA LYS A 94 10.86 3.49 4.10
C LYS A 94 9.42 3.69 3.69
N PHE A 95 9.04 3.19 2.51
CA PHE A 95 7.74 3.45 1.90
C PHE A 95 7.09 2.18 1.37
N LEU A 96 5.76 2.23 1.29
CA LEU A 96 4.94 1.25 0.59
C LEU A 96 4.03 2.02 -0.38
N ALA A 97 4.18 1.75 -1.67
CA ALA A 97 3.27 2.23 -2.70
C ALA A 97 2.15 1.21 -2.90
N PHE A 98 0.93 1.68 -3.09
CA PHE A 98 -0.21 0.85 -3.48
C PHE A 98 -1.18 1.66 -4.33
N SER A 99 -2.00 0.99 -5.13
CA SER A 99 -3.06 1.64 -5.88
C SER A 99 -4.45 1.26 -5.38
N GLU A 100 -5.39 2.17 -5.62
CA GLU A 100 -6.79 1.99 -5.25
C GLU A 100 -7.72 2.34 -6.40
N TRP A 101 -8.82 1.61 -6.48
CA TRP A 101 -9.93 1.96 -7.35
C TRP A 101 -10.75 3.11 -6.80
N THR A 102 -11.08 4.04 -7.68
CA THR A 102 -11.99 5.14 -7.39
C THR A 102 -13.36 4.90 -8.00
N ALA A 103 -14.38 5.63 -7.53
CA ALA A 103 -15.77 5.38 -7.89
C ALA A 103 -16.03 5.54 -9.41
N ASP A 104 -15.21 6.33 -10.10
CA ASP A 104 -15.20 6.54 -11.55
C ASP A 104 -14.46 5.45 -12.34
N LYS A 105 -14.11 4.32 -11.70
CA LYS A 105 -13.37 3.20 -12.31
C LYS A 105 -11.99 3.59 -12.85
N MET A 106 -11.36 4.55 -12.18
CA MET A 106 -9.97 4.92 -12.37
C MET A 106 -9.15 4.46 -11.17
N GLN A 107 -7.84 4.46 -11.30
CA GLN A 107 -6.91 4.20 -10.21
C GLN A 107 -6.17 5.46 -9.78
N ILE A 108 -5.89 5.53 -8.49
CA ILE A 108 -4.98 6.50 -7.88
C ILE A 108 -3.83 5.76 -7.20
N VAL A 109 -2.72 6.45 -6.98
CA VAL A 109 -1.55 5.91 -6.30
C VAL A 109 -1.45 6.53 -4.93
N LYS A 110 -1.26 5.70 -3.91
CA LYS A 110 -1.03 6.10 -2.53
C LYS A 110 0.34 5.62 -2.08
N ILE A 111 1.00 6.46 -1.28
CA ILE A 111 2.31 6.20 -0.69
C ILE A 111 2.14 6.25 0.82
N LEU A 112 2.36 5.12 1.46
CA LEU A 112 2.48 4.99 2.91
C LEU A 112 3.94 5.20 3.30
N ARG A 113 4.21 6.14 4.21
CA ARG A 113 5.49 6.26 4.92
C ARG A 113 5.45 5.34 6.14
N LEU A 114 6.34 4.35 6.18
CA LEU A 114 6.32 3.30 7.21
C LEU A 114 6.77 3.80 8.58
N ALA A 115 7.60 4.85 8.64
CA ALA A 115 8.11 5.40 9.90
C ALA A 115 7.00 5.96 10.80
N ASP A 116 5.99 6.61 10.21
CA ASP A 116 4.92 7.27 10.96
C ASP A 116 3.51 6.88 10.50
N MET A 117 3.42 5.89 9.62
CA MET A 117 2.18 5.38 9.02
C MET A 117 1.35 6.46 8.29
N SER A 118 1.96 7.57 7.88
CA SER A 118 1.26 8.61 7.13
C SER A 118 1.07 8.20 5.67
N ILE A 119 -0.12 8.47 5.14
CA ILE A 119 -0.47 8.17 3.74
C ILE A 119 -0.60 9.47 2.96
N LYS A 120 0.05 9.54 1.79
CA LYS A 120 -0.14 10.59 0.79
C LYS A 120 -0.70 9.99 -0.49
N THR A 121 -1.48 10.78 -1.20
CA THR A 121 -2.17 10.35 -2.42
C THR A 121 -1.71 11.21 -3.60
N ASP A 122 -1.27 10.56 -4.68
CA ASP A 122 -1.19 11.18 -6.00
C ASP A 122 -2.57 11.13 -6.65
N ASN A 123 -3.26 12.27 -6.66
CA ASN A 123 -4.63 12.40 -7.19
C ASN A 123 -4.72 12.34 -8.72
N LYS A 124 -3.59 12.17 -9.43
CA LYS A 124 -3.60 11.96 -10.89
C LYS A 124 -4.23 10.61 -11.21
N ARG A 125 -5.44 10.66 -11.78
CA ARG A 125 -6.21 9.50 -12.26
C ARG A 125 -5.43 8.74 -13.34
N LYS A 126 -5.38 7.43 -13.20
CA LYS A 126 -4.75 6.48 -14.13
C LYS A 126 -5.78 5.40 -14.47
N ARG A 127 -5.68 4.72 -15.62
CA ARG A 127 -6.69 3.69 -15.98
C ARG A 127 -6.43 2.40 -15.20
N VAL A 128 -5.22 1.86 -15.35
CA VAL A 128 -4.74 0.65 -14.64
C VAL A 128 -3.25 0.83 -14.44
N VAL A 129 -2.77 0.79 -13.20
CA VAL A 129 -1.35 0.96 -12.91
C VAL A 129 -0.65 -0.37 -12.67
N GLU A 130 0.61 -0.40 -13.09
CA GLU A 130 1.61 -1.39 -12.70
C GLU A 130 2.83 -0.63 -12.17
N PHE A 131 3.38 -1.07 -11.04
CA PHE A 131 4.60 -0.50 -10.47
C PHE A 131 5.81 -1.26 -10.98
N LEU A 132 6.74 -0.54 -11.60
CA LEU A 132 7.92 -1.12 -12.25
C LEU A 132 9.13 -1.14 -11.33
N SER A 133 9.38 -0.04 -10.62
CA SER A 133 10.44 0.06 -9.60
C SER A 133 10.10 1.14 -8.58
N PHE A 134 10.65 0.98 -7.38
CA PHE A 134 10.56 1.98 -6.33
C PHE A 134 11.90 2.13 -5.61
N ASP A 135 12.70 3.06 -6.11
CA ASP A 135 14.08 3.30 -5.70
C ASP A 135 14.33 4.80 -5.53
N ASP A 136 15.13 5.16 -4.52
CA ASP A 136 15.59 6.54 -4.28
C ASP A 136 14.47 7.60 -4.28
N GLY A 137 13.34 7.30 -3.63
CA GLY A 137 12.18 8.19 -3.58
C GLY A 137 11.41 8.33 -4.90
N LEU A 138 11.76 7.58 -5.94
CA LEU A 138 11.12 7.60 -7.24
C LEU A 138 10.34 6.30 -7.48
N LEU A 139 9.04 6.44 -7.67
CA LEU A 139 8.17 5.34 -8.09
C LEU A 139 7.95 5.40 -9.60
N LYS A 140 8.42 4.38 -10.32
CA LYS A 140 8.16 4.21 -11.75
C LYS A 140 6.86 3.44 -11.95
N ILE A 141 5.94 4.03 -12.71
CA ILE A 141 4.58 3.54 -12.90
C ILE A 141 4.32 3.39 -14.40
N LEU A 142 3.78 2.25 -14.79
CA LEU A 142 3.20 2.03 -16.11
C LEU A 142 1.69 2.15 -15.99
N ASP A 143 1.09 3.14 -16.65
CA ASP A 143 -0.37 3.20 -16.82
C ASP A 143 -0.76 2.45 -18.09
N SER A 144 -1.83 1.67 -17.98
CA SER A 144 -2.47 0.93 -19.06
C SER A 144 -1.52 -0.07 -19.74
N PRO A 145 -0.91 -1.00 -18.97
CA PRO A 145 0.15 -1.89 -19.46
C PRO A 145 -0.24 -2.68 -20.71
N ILE A 146 -1.51 -3.07 -20.82
CA ILE A 146 -2.03 -3.84 -21.96
C ILE A 146 -2.45 -2.93 -23.14
N PHE A 147 -2.93 -1.71 -22.88
CA PHE A 147 -3.56 -0.87 -23.90
C PHE A 147 -3.06 0.58 -23.88
N MET A 148 -2.26 0.93 -24.87
CA MET A 148 -1.61 2.25 -25.00
C MET A 148 -0.80 2.61 -23.73
N PRO A 149 0.27 1.84 -23.45
CA PRO A 149 1.06 2.02 -22.23
C PRO A 149 1.70 3.41 -22.15
N LYS A 150 1.70 3.98 -20.95
CA LYS A 150 2.35 5.27 -20.66
C LYS A 150 3.17 5.18 -19.39
N ASN A 151 4.45 5.56 -19.48
CA ASN A 151 5.33 5.62 -18.33
C ASN A 151 5.17 6.94 -17.58
N TYR A 152 5.13 6.84 -16.27
CA TYR A 152 5.11 7.96 -15.34
C TYR A 152 6.15 7.73 -14.25
N THR A 153 6.71 8.81 -13.74
CA THR A 153 7.55 8.80 -12.55
C THR A 153 6.89 9.68 -11.51
N LEU A 154 6.67 9.13 -10.32
CA LEU A 154 6.18 9.84 -9.16
C LEU A 154 7.34 10.04 -8.19
N ASP A 155 7.70 11.31 -7.99
CA ASP A 155 8.67 11.71 -6.98
C ASP A 155 7.94 11.93 -5.64
N ILE A 156 8.27 11.10 -4.64
CA ILE A 156 7.60 11.15 -3.34
C ILE A 156 7.98 12.40 -2.54
N HIS A 157 9.12 13.03 -2.82
CA HIS A 157 9.51 14.29 -2.17
C HIS A 157 8.54 15.43 -2.53
N THR A 158 7.82 15.31 -3.64
CA THR A 158 6.75 16.25 -4.00
C THR A 158 5.45 16.02 -3.23
N LEU A 159 5.29 14.85 -2.58
CA LEU A 159 4.10 14.49 -1.79
C LEU A 159 4.29 14.73 -0.28
N PHE A 160 5.50 14.56 0.20
CA PHE A 160 5.88 14.81 1.59
C PHE A 160 6.68 16.12 1.65
N ASN A 161 6.05 17.19 2.12
CA ASN A 161 6.67 18.53 2.22
C ASN A 161 7.77 18.63 3.29
N ASP A 162 7.93 17.61 4.11
CA ASP A 162 8.94 17.55 5.16
C ASP A 162 10.23 16.96 4.56
N LYS A 163 11.40 17.46 4.95
CA LYS A 163 12.69 16.90 4.51
C LYS A 163 12.73 15.40 4.89
N ILE A 164 12.63 14.54 3.87
CA ILE A 164 12.80 13.08 3.97
C ILE A 164 14.25 12.74 4.28
#